data_AF-A0A968RBJ5-F1
#
_entry.id   AF-A0A968RBJ5-F1
#
_cell.length_a   1.000
_cell.length_b   1.000
_cell.length_c   1.000
_cell.angle_alpha   90.00
_cell.angle_beta   90.00
_cell.angle_gamma   90.00
#
_symmetry.space_group_name_H-M   'P 1'
#
loop_
_entity.id
_entity.type
_entity.pdbx_description
1 polymer ?
#
loop_
_entity_poly.entity_id
_entity_poly.type
_entity_poly.pdbx_seq_one_letter_code
_entity_poly.pdbx_strand_id
1 'polypeptide(L)'
;MLSEEEKKAILPAILPIIASPFLLNNFLFNNISLVRGDVTLGAVGTAIDGYISGATVFLDANKNGIKDTNEPSTTTDSNGKYNLEIPLESFDKNKNGQIEPEEGNLVAFGGTDTATGLPLKNTLSAPVDAAVVTPLTSLVTDLMAGGMSQSEAESKVKSALSIPGEVDLLDLDPIASTPKNEPGAAETLVAMTKVQNIIIQTSSLIDGASTADNTAITKAVVEAINNKIKSGGSLYLSDSAQVESIIQQSVAKVKEIDSNLNTQKLSEITPQAAQVMAEANQKTDRVKSNFLPEFIPSEIAKVQKEALGKTAIDLEEAAAGTKPIAVVVWENTGEYLTAKIQGNPVPSQPAVPVVTGDIIEVGNTAPENPGDEDKNLAGTDDRDTLIGGSGNDFISAIKASDSLDGGAGNDSIYGGRELDTLTGGDGDDILFGGRGADSLDGGEGNDSLYGGKGNDTLLGGAGDDFLSGENGDDFLTGGGGNDRFLLNSGNGSDTIDDFELGIDKFVLDNGLTFQDLAIDRTATGTLLKLASTDRVLATVAGLNGTITAADFV
;
A
#
# COMPACT_ATOMS: atom_id res chain seq x y z
N MET A 1 39.22 -29.91 14.14
CA MET A 1 39.80 -28.81 13.35
C MET A 1 39.77 -29.23 11.90
N LEU A 2 39.01 -28.53 11.07
CA LEU A 2 38.88 -28.83 9.63
C LEU A 2 40.26 -28.77 8.95
N SER A 3 40.50 -29.72 8.06
CA SER A 3 41.70 -29.77 7.21
C SER A 3 41.72 -28.59 6.23
N GLU A 4 42.90 -28.20 5.76
CA GLU A 4 43.05 -27.11 4.77
C GLU A 4 42.35 -27.43 3.42
N GLU A 5 42.16 -28.71 3.11
CA GLU A 5 41.39 -29.16 1.94
C GLU A 5 39.87 -29.00 2.15
N GLU A 6 39.35 -29.25 3.35
CA GLU A 6 37.94 -28.97 3.69
C GLU A 6 37.64 -27.47 3.72
N LYS A 7 38.57 -26.64 4.22
CA LYS A 7 38.43 -25.17 4.17
C LYS A 7 38.40 -24.65 2.73
N LYS A 8 39.20 -25.23 1.82
CA LYS A 8 39.20 -24.90 0.39
C LYS A 8 37.95 -25.37 -0.35
N ALA A 9 37.24 -26.38 0.15
CA ALA A 9 35.99 -26.86 -0.42
C ALA A 9 34.76 -26.06 0.04
N ILE A 10 34.80 -25.53 1.26
CA ILE A 10 33.71 -24.74 1.86
C ILE A 10 33.74 -23.28 1.39
N LEU A 11 34.93 -22.69 1.21
CA LEU A 11 35.06 -21.27 0.82
C LEU A 11 34.35 -20.93 -0.52
N PRO A 12 34.41 -21.76 -1.58
CA PRO A 12 33.66 -21.54 -2.82
C PRO A 12 32.15 -21.80 -2.71
N ALA A 13 31.69 -22.52 -1.68
CA ALA A 13 30.26 -22.75 -1.41
C ALA A 13 29.62 -21.59 -0.63
N ILE A 14 30.42 -20.83 0.14
CA ILE A 14 29.97 -19.65 0.89
C ILE A 14 30.19 -18.35 0.07
N LEU A 15 31.15 -18.31 -0.84
CA LEU A 15 31.41 -17.13 -1.70
C LEU A 15 30.17 -16.62 -2.48
N PRO A 16 29.27 -17.48 -3.01
CA PRO A 16 28.03 -17.03 -3.65
C PRO A 16 27.01 -16.43 -2.66
N ILE A 17 27.08 -16.80 -1.37
CA ILE A 17 26.24 -16.23 -0.31
C ILE A 17 26.68 -14.78 -0.02
N ILE A 18 27.99 -14.53 -0.05
CA ILE A 18 28.60 -13.21 0.14
C ILE A 18 28.48 -12.33 -1.13
N ALA A 19 28.45 -12.95 -2.31
CA ALA A 19 28.38 -12.26 -3.61
C ALA A 19 26.97 -12.24 -4.23
N SER A 20 25.94 -12.72 -3.53
CA SER A 20 24.55 -12.68 -4.00
C SER A 20 24.07 -11.22 -4.00
N PRO A 21 23.40 -10.74 -5.08
CA PRO A 21 23.05 -9.32 -5.25
C PRO A 21 21.91 -8.83 -4.36
N PHE A 22 21.41 -9.66 -3.45
CA PHE A 22 20.38 -9.24 -2.48
C PHE A 22 21.02 -8.37 -1.39
N LEU A 23 20.58 -7.10 -1.35
CA LEU A 23 20.99 -6.03 -0.44
C LEU A 23 21.00 -6.40 1.06
N LEU A 24 20.42 -7.53 1.46
CA LEU A 24 20.39 -8.01 2.85
C LEU A 24 21.72 -8.59 3.35
N ASN A 25 22.49 -9.31 2.50
CA ASN A 25 23.62 -10.12 2.97
C ASN A 25 24.86 -9.30 3.37
N ASN A 26 25.04 -8.11 2.80
CA ASN A 26 26.16 -7.23 3.18
C ASN A 26 25.90 -6.42 4.46
N PHE A 27 24.67 -6.40 4.99
CA PHE A 27 24.33 -5.67 6.21
C PHE A 27 24.34 -6.54 7.48
N LEU A 28 24.25 -7.87 7.35
CA LEU A 28 23.99 -8.78 8.49
C LEU A 28 25.19 -9.61 8.97
N PHE A 29 26.30 -9.68 8.23
CA PHE A 29 27.46 -10.50 8.59
C PHE A 29 28.73 -9.68 8.71
N ASN A 30 29.08 -9.26 9.93
CA ASN A 30 30.44 -8.83 10.24
C ASN A 30 31.12 -9.89 11.13
N ASN A 31 32.12 -10.56 10.53
CA ASN A 31 33.04 -11.56 11.09
C ASN A 31 32.51 -12.99 11.32
N ILE A 32 32.77 -13.87 10.36
CA ILE A 32 32.83 -15.32 10.61
C ILE A 32 34.03 -15.58 11.54
N SER A 33 33.78 -16.17 12.73
CA SER A 33 34.86 -16.61 13.61
C SER A 33 34.76 -18.11 13.90
N LEU A 34 35.85 -18.82 13.61
CA LEU A 34 36.01 -20.23 13.91
C LEU A 34 36.36 -20.41 15.39
N VAL A 35 35.40 -20.85 16.20
CA VAL A 35 35.65 -21.18 17.61
C VAL A 35 35.53 -22.69 17.81
N ARG A 36 36.60 -23.33 18.27
CA ARG A 36 36.66 -24.74 18.69
C ARG A 36 36.35 -25.84 17.66
N GLY A 37 36.31 -25.52 16.36
CA GLY A 37 36.34 -26.52 15.31
C GLY A 37 34.98 -26.93 14.74
N ASP A 38 33.91 -26.31 15.22
CA ASP A 38 32.61 -26.28 14.55
C ASP A 38 32.46 -24.92 13.82
N VAL A 39 31.81 -24.93 12.65
CA VAL A 39 31.52 -23.71 11.90
C VAL A 39 30.23 -23.12 12.46
N THR A 40 30.35 -22.28 13.48
CA THR A 40 29.24 -21.46 13.97
C THR A 40 29.21 -20.14 13.20
N LEU A 41 28.03 -19.77 12.68
CA LEU A 41 27.82 -18.41 12.18
C LEU A 41 27.54 -17.53 13.40
N GLY A 42 28.54 -16.75 13.82
CA GLY A 42 28.36 -15.74 14.86
C GLY A 42 27.66 -14.53 14.27
N ALA A 43 26.36 -14.37 14.51
CA ALA A 43 25.66 -13.14 14.19
C ALA A 43 25.91 -12.14 15.33
N VAL A 44 26.88 -11.25 15.14
CA VAL A 44 27.16 -10.14 16.06
C VAL A 44 26.62 -8.86 15.43
N GLY A 45 25.76 -8.14 16.15
CA GLY A 45 25.08 -6.97 15.59
C GLY A 45 24.54 -6.03 16.65
N THR A 46 23.92 -4.95 16.18
CA THR A 46 23.13 -4.01 16.98
C THR A 46 21.66 -4.19 16.60
N ALA A 47 20.79 -4.40 17.58
CA ALA A 47 19.35 -4.37 17.32
C ALA A 47 18.94 -2.91 17.14
N ILE A 48 18.38 -2.59 15.96
CA ILE A 48 17.75 -1.31 15.60
C ILE A 48 18.58 -0.12 16.13
N ASP A 49 19.66 0.16 15.40
CA ASP A 49 20.58 1.30 15.60
C ASP A 49 21.16 1.49 17.03
N GLY A 50 21.16 0.43 17.86
CA GLY A 50 21.74 0.46 19.21
C GLY A 50 20.83 1.08 20.27
N TYR A 51 19.55 1.31 19.95
CA TYR A 51 18.62 2.00 20.84
C TYR A 51 17.68 1.09 21.62
N ILE A 52 17.83 -0.23 21.56
CA ILE A 52 16.94 -1.15 22.27
C ILE A 52 17.73 -2.02 23.24
N SER A 53 17.62 -1.72 24.53
CA SER A 53 18.26 -2.51 25.58
C SER A 53 17.34 -3.59 26.14
N GLY A 54 17.88 -4.80 26.35
CA GLY A 54 17.13 -5.91 26.94
C GLY A 54 16.12 -6.58 25.99
N ALA A 55 16.24 -6.37 24.68
CA ALA A 55 15.44 -7.07 23.67
C ALA A 55 15.91 -8.50 23.46
N THR A 56 14.98 -9.43 23.30
CA THR A 56 15.28 -10.80 22.87
C THR A 56 15.41 -10.82 21.35
N VAL A 57 16.56 -11.25 20.84
CA VAL A 57 16.82 -11.43 19.41
C VAL A 57 16.89 -12.92 19.12
N PHE A 58 16.16 -13.42 18.13
CA PHE A 58 16.13 -14.84 17.78
C PHE A 58 16.08 -15.05 16.27
N LEU A 59 16.55 -16.22 15.83
CA LEU A 59 16.39 -16.67 14.45
C LEU A 59 15.01 -17.33 14.31
N ASP A 60 14.11 -16.67 13.61
CA ASP A 60 12.78 -17.15 13.24
C ASP A 60 12.92 -17.97 11.97
N ALA A 61 13.01 -19.29 12.10
CA ALA A 61 13.31 -20.18 10.97
C ALA A 61 12.12 -20.32 10.02
N ASN A 62 10.90 -20.30 10.57
CA ASN A 62 9.65 -20.49 9.83
C ASN A 62 8.95 -19.17 9.43
N LYS A 63 9.56 -18.02 9.76
CA LYS A 63 9.10 -16.66 9.40
C LYS A 63 7.72 -16.32 9.95
N ASN A 64 7.33 -16.91 11.07
CA ASN A 64 6.03 -16.67 11.68
C ASN A 64 6.02 -15.49 12.69
N GLY A 65 7.19 -14.91 12.97
CA GLY A 65 7.41 -13.81 13.91
C GLY A 65 7.35 -14.20 15.39
N ILE A 66 7.28 -15.50 15.70
CA ILE A 66 7.09 -16.07 17.04
C ILE A 66 8.28 -16.96 17.38
N LYS A 67 8.93 -16.69 18.51
CA LYS A 67 10.06 -17.50 18.98
C LYS A 67 9.60 -18.91 19.37
N ASP A 68 10.05 -19.91 18.62
CA ASP A 68 9.86 -21.32 18.94
C ASP A 68 10.91 -21.85 19.93
N THR A 69 10.61 -22.98 20.57
CA THR A 69 11.45 -23.52 21.68
C THR A 69 12.86 -23.92 21.24
N ASN A 70 13.03 -24.27 19.96
CA ASN A 70 14.29 -24.76 19.40
C ASN A 70 15.08 -23.69 18.65
N GLU A 71 14.58 -22.45 18.59
CA GLU A 71 15.20 -21.37 17.85
C GLU A 71 16.33 -20.71 18.64
N PRO A 72 17.53 -20.55 18.04
CA PRO A 72 18.62 -19.81 18.67
C PRO A 72 18.19 -18.39 19.03
N SER A 73 18.49 -17.95 20.25
CA SER A 73 18.17 -16.59 20.71
C SER A 73 19.19 -16.03 21.70
N THR A 74 19.24 -14.71 21.80
CA THR A 74 20.10 -13.93 22.68
C THR A 74 19.38 -12.67 23.17
N THR A 75 20.02 -11.85 23.99
CA THR A 75 19.45 -10.59 24.49
C THR A 75 20.41 -9.43 24.24
N THR A 76 19.88 -8.26 23.89
CA THR A 76 20.69 -7.06 23.66
C THR A 76 21.20 -6.46 24.97
N ASP A 77 22.42 -5.92 24.94
CA ASP A 77 23.06 -5.25 26.06
C ASP A 77 22.52 -3.82 26.30
N SER A 78 23.15 -3.05 27.18
CA SER A 78 22.72 -1.68 27.52
C SER A 78 22.82 -0.69 26.35
N ASN A 79 23.55 -1.04 25.30
CA ASN A 79 23.77 -0.22 24.09
C ASN A 79 23.15 -0.90 22.85
N GLY A 80 22.19 -1.81 23.06
CA GLY A 80 21.50 -2.50 21.99
C GLY A 80 22.36 -3.51 21.20
N LYS A 81 23.56 -3.86 21.66
CA LYS A 81 24.41 -4.85 20.98
C LYS A 81 24.02 -6.26 21.39
N TYR A 82 24.11 -7.20 20.45
CA TYR A 82 23.86 -8.61 20.72
C TYR A 82 24.92 -9.51 20.08
N ASN A 83 25.03 -10.72 20.63
CA ASN A 83 25.81 -11.80 20.06
C ASN A 83 24.93 -13.06 20.05
N LEU A 84 24.54 -13.51 18.86
CA LEU A 84 23.70 -14.67 18.65
C LEU A 84 24.51 -15.77 17.96
N GLU A 85 24.73 -16.87 18.66
CA GLU A 85 25.35 -18.07 18.08
C GLU A 85 24.28 -18.86 17.32
N ILE A 86 24.46 -19.00 16.00
CA ILE A 86 23.54 -19.76 15.14
C ILE A 86 24.24 -21.05 14.69
N PRO A 87 23.78 -22.23 15.18
CA PRO A 87 24.27 -23.52 14.72
C PRO A 87 23.88 -23.79 13.25
N LEU A 88 24.79 -24.35 12.45
CA LEU A 88 24.55 -24.76 11.05
C LEU A 88 23.42 -25.79 10.87
N GLU A 89 23.06 -26.49 11.93
CA GLU A 89 21.97 -27.46 12.00
C GLU A 89 20.58 -26.82 12.15
N SER A 90 20.52 -25.49 12.33
CA SER A 90 19.27 -24.71 12.42
C SER A 90 18.68 -24.35 11.05
N PHE A 91 19.37 -24.68 9.96
CA PHE A 91 18.96 -24.36 8.59
C PHE A 91 18.67 -25.65 7.82
N ASP A 92 17.52 -25.72 7.16
CA ASP A 92 17.23 -26.84 6.26
C ASP A 92 18.12 -26.77 5.02
N LYS A 93 18.50 -27.96 4.54
CA LYS A 93 19.41 -28.12 3.41
C LYS A 93 18.70 -28.81 2.26
N ASN A 94 18.94 -28.30 1.06
CA ASN A 94 18.53 -28.95 -0.17
C ASN A 94 19.23 -30.32 -0.34
N LYS A 95 18.78 -31.10 -1.33
CA LYS A 95 19.32 -32.45 -1.60
C LYS A 95 20.82 -32.49 -1.90
N ASN A 96 21.45 -31.35 -2.14
CA ASN A 96 22.88 -31.20 -2.39
C ASN A 96 23.66 -30.72 -1.15
N GLY A 97 23.00 -30.62 0.02
CA GLY A 97 23.61 -30.20 1.28
C GLY A 97 23.83 -28.69 1.41
N GLN A 98 23.22 -27.89 0.53
CA GLN A 98 23.27 -26.43 0.56
C GLN A 98 22.07 -25.89 1.35
N ILE A 99 22.28 -24.85 2.16
CA ILE A 99 21.20 -24.18 2.89
C ILE A 99 20.24 -23.54 1.88
N GLU A 100 18.94 -23.74 2.06
CA GLU A 100 17.93 -23.16 1.16
C GLU A 100 17.88 -21.62 1.32
N PRO A 101 17.75 -20.82 0.24
CA PRO A 101 17.72 -19.35 0.30
C PRO A 101 16.54 -18.76 1.08
N GLU A 102 15.46 -19.51 1.20
CA GLU A 102 14.23 -19.15 1.90
C GLU A 102 14.29 -19.32 3.44
N GLU A 103 15.42 -19.78 4.00
CA GLU A 103 15.52 -20.16 5.41
C GLU A 103 15.74 -18.95 6.35
N GLY A 104 14.70 -18.66 7.15
CA GLY A 104 14.71 -17.84 8.36
C GLY A 104 15.02 -16.33 8.27
N ASN A 105 14.54 -15.56 9.25
CA ASN A 105 14.84 -14.14 9.47
C ASN A 105 15.23 -13.89 10.93
N LEU A 106 16.00 -12.82 11.19
CA LEU A 106 16.27 -12.39 12.56
C LEU A 106 15.17 -11.48 13.07
N VAL A 107 14.55 -11.85 14.18
CA VAL A 107 13.46 -11.13 14.82
C VAL A 107 13.90 -10.67 16.21
N ALA A 108 13.56 -9.43 16.56
CA ALA A 108 13.81 -8.86 17.89
C ALA A 108 12.47 -8.49 18.57
N PHE A 109 12.32 -8.83 19.85
CA PHE A 109 11.12 -8.50 20.62
C PHE A 109 11.39 -8.27 22.10
N GLY A 110 10.53 -7.46 22.72
CA GLY A 110 10.73 -6.98 24.09
C GLY A 110 11.92 -6.01 24.21
N GLY A 111 12.20 -5.54 25.42
CA GLY A 111 13.24 -4.55 25.69
C GLY A 111 12.70 -3.13 25.89
N THR A 112 13.61 -2.22 26.23
CA THR A 112 13.32 -0.81 26.52
C THR A 112 14.10 0.04 25.54
N ASP A 113 13.39 0.97 24.90
CA ASP A 113 14.02 1.98 24.06
C ASP A 113 14.91 2.89 24.94
N THR A 114 16.20 2.97 24.62
CA THR A 114 17.20 3.71 25.41
C THR A 114 17.12 5.21 25.22
N ALA A 115 16.48 5.68 24.14
CA ALA A 115 16.19 7.08 23.89
C ALA A 115 14.92 7.55 24.60
N THR A 116 13.89 6.70 24.71
CA THR A 116 12.58 7.07 25.29
C THR A 116 12.30 6.50 26.68
N GLY A 117 13.00 5.45 27.10
CA GLY A 117 12.83 4.78 28.40
C GLY A 117 11.57 3.91 28.53
N LEU A 118 10.87 3.66 27.41
CA LEU A 118 9.59 2.93 27.39
C LEU A 118 9.75 1.48 26.86
N PRO A 119 8.95 0.51 27.37
CA PRO A 119 9.01 -0.87 26.92
C PRO A 119 8.38 -1.06 25.53
N LEU A 120 9.03 -1.88 24.69
CA LEU A 120 8.52 -2.25 23.37
C LEU A 120 7.37 -3.24 23.49
N LYS A 121 6.22 -2.89 22.90
CA LYS A 121 4.98 -3.69 23.01
C LYS A 121 4.81 -4.76 21.92
N ASN A 122 5.51 -4.67 20.79
CA ASN A 122 5.33 -5.56 19.62
C ASN A 122 6.68 -6.13 19.09
N THR A 123 6.63 -7.26 18.39
CA THR A 123 7.75 -7.92 17.67
C THR A 123 8.19 -7.13 16.43
N LEU A 124 9.51 -7.03 16.18
CA LEU A 124 10.13 -6.33 15.05
C LEU A 124 11.01 -7.31 14.25
N SER A 125 10.75 -7.49 12.95
CA SER A 125 11.61 -8.20 11.99
C SER A 125 12.32 -7.18 11.10
N ALA A 126 13.60 -7.36 10.80
CA ALA A 126 14.33 -6.44 9.90
C ALA A 126 13.99 -6.67 8.41
N PRO A 127 14.11 -5.64 7.53
CA PRO A 127 14.68 -4.33 7.80
C PRO A 127 13.71 -3.15 7.57
N VAL A 128 13.83 -2.10 8.40
CA VAL A 128 13.49 -0.72 7.99
C VAL A 128 14.75 0.16 7.94
N ASP A 129 15.93 -0.40 8.23
CA ASP A 129 17.18 0.36 8.25
C ASP A 129 18.24 -0.30 7.34
N ALA A 130 18.38 0.22 6.12
CA ALA A 130 19.67 0.29 5.45
C ALA A 130 19.98 1.76 5.15
N ALA A 131 20.74 2.36 6.08
CA ALA A 131 21.50 3.60 5.97
C ALA A 131 20.73 4.92 5.73
N VAL A 132 20.65 5.73 6.79
CA VAL A 132 20.32 7.16 6.74
C VAL A 132 21.52 8.03 6.25
N VAL A 133 22.34 7.54 5.30
CA VAL A 133 23.56 8.27 4.84
C VAL A 133 23.70 8.42 3.31
N THR A 134 22.97 7.72 2.45
CA THR A 134 23.38 7.61 1.04
C THR A 134 22.63 8.40 -0.05
N PRO A 135 21.43 8.99 0.10
CA PRO A 135 20.75 9.56 -1.06
C PRO A 135 21.52 10.72 -1.73
N LEU A 136 21.99 11.70 -0.94
CA LEU A 136 22.65 12.89 -1.48
C LEU A 136 24.07 12.60 -1.96
N THR A 137 24.83 11.81 -1.21
CA THR A 137 26.20 11.41 -1.58
C THR A 137 26.21 10.53 -2.83
N SER A 138 25.19 9.68 -3.02
CA SER A 138 25.02 8.92 -4.27
C SER A 138 24.70 9.83 -5.45
N LEU A 139 23.84 10.84 -5.30
CA LEU A 139 23.61 11.84 -6.35
C LEU A 139 24.92 12.56 -6.73
N VAL A 140 25.68 13.03 -5.74
CA VAL A 140 26.99 13.68 -5.97
C VAL A 140 27.95 12.74 -6.70
N THR A 141 28.06 11.49 -6.24
CA THR A 141 28.96 10.47 -6.81
C THR A 141 28.60 10.18 -8.27
N ASP A 142 27.31 10.07 -8.60
CA ASP A 142 26.86 9.81 -9.97
C ASP A 142 27.07 11.00 -10.91
N LEU A 143 26.91 12.24 -10.42
CA LEU A 143 27.28 13.44 -11.17
C LEU A 143 28.79 13.49 -11.45
N MET A 144 29.61 13.11 -10.47
CA MET A 144 31.06 13.00 -10.63
C MET A 144 31.45 11.91 -11.63
N ALA A 145 30.79 10.75 -11.59
CA ALA A 145 30.97 9.69 -12.58
C ALA A 145 30.60 10.18 -14.01
N GLY A 146 29.69 11.14 -14.12
CA GLY A 146 29.35 11.86 -15.35
C GLY A 146 30.37 12.92 -15.81
N GLY A 147 31.52 13.05 -15.13
CA GLY A 147 32.61 13.95 -15.50
C GLY A 147 32.63 15.31 -14.78
N MET A 148 31.75 15.50 -13.79
CA MET A 148 31.67 16.74 -13.00
C MET A 148 32.73 16.76 -11.88
N SER A 149 33.26 17.94 -11.55
CA SER A 149 34.11 18.06 -10.35
C SER A 149 33.27 17.91 -9.08
N GLN A 150 33.87 17.43 -7.98
CA GLN A 150 33.17 17.27 -6.69
C GLN A 150 32.48 18.57 -6.24
N SER A 151 33.19 19.71 -6.28
CA SER A 151 32.63 21.01 -5.90
C SER A 151 31.46 21.46 -6.79
N GLU A 152 31.51 21.11 -8.08
CA GLU A 152 30.43 21.45 -9.01
C GLU A 152 29.21 20.54 -8.80
N ALA A 153 29.44 19.24 -8.57
CA ALA A 153 28.39 18.27 -8.26
C ALA A 153 27.67 18.62 -6.96
N GLU A 154 28.40 18.85 -5.87
CA GLU A 154 27.83 19.30 -4.59
C GLU A 154 27.07 20.61 -4.75
N SER A 155 27.63 21.59 -5.47
CA SER A 155 26.97 22.88 -5.69
C SER A 155 25.65 22.73 -6.45
N LYS A 156 25.59 21.87 -7.47
CA LYS A 156 24.36 21.59 -8.21
C LYS A 156 23.33 20.86 -7.36
N VAL A 157 23.73 19.84 -6.60
CA VAL A 157 22.82 19.11 -5.70
C VAL A 157 22.25 20.07 -4.65
N LYS A 158 23.10 20.90 -4.03
CA LYS A 158 22.67 21.89 -3.04
C LYS A 158 21.70 22.91 -3.64
N SER A 159 22.05 23.50 -4.78
CA SER A 159 21.22 24.48 -5.47
C SER A 159 19.86 23.90 -5.89
N ALA A 160 19.85 22.70 -6.46
CA ALA A 160 18.63 22.04 -6.89
C ALA A 160 17.70 21.75 -5.69
N LEU A 161 18.25 21.22 -4.60
CA LEU A 161 17.47 20.81 -3.42
C LEU A 161 17.28 21.92 -2.37
N SER A 162 17.67 23.16 -2.69
CA SER A 162 17.58 24.31 -1.79
C SER A 162 18.34 24.13 -0.45
N ILE A 163 19.47 23.41 -0.50
CA ILE A 163 20.38 23.25 0.65
C ILE A 163 21.34 24.47 0.68
N PRO A 164 21.61 25.06 1.86
CA PRO A 164 22.53 26.19 1.98
C PRO A 164 23.92 25.87 1.43
N GLY A 165 24.54 26.84 0.75
CA GLY A 165 25.77 26.65 -0.01
C GLY A 165 26.99 26.30 0.85
N GLU A 166 26.97 26.67 2.12
CA GLU A 166 28.00 26.44 3.13
C GLU A 166 28.00 25.02 3.71
N VAL A 167 26.98 24.20 3.43
CA VAL A 167 26.91 22.81 3.89
C VAL A 167 27.91 21.94 3.12
N ASP A 168 28.68 21.15 3.86
CA ASP A 168 29.45 20.03 3.32
C ASP A 168 28.61 18.76 3.37
N LEU A 169 28.18 18.26 2.21
CA LEU A 169 27.30 17.09 2.12
C LEU A 169 28.01 15.76 2.43
N LEU A 170 29.35 15.74 2.42
CA LEU A 170 30.13 14.52 2.65
C LEU A 170 30.51 14.34 4.13
N ASP A 171 30.67 15.45 4.85
CA ASP A 171 31.10 15.45 6.24
C ASP A 171 29.98 15.76 7.24
N LEU A 172 28.85 16.31 6.80
CA LEU A 172 27.71 16.59 7.68
C LEU A 172 26.92 15.32 7.99
N ASP A 173 26.73 15.02 9.27
CA ASP A 173 25.70 14.09 9.75
C ASP A 173 24.42 14.89 10.05
N PRO A 174 23.45 14.92 9.13
CA PRO A 174 22.27 15.77 9.29
C PRO A 174 21.39 15.34 10.48
N ILE A 175 21.43 14.07 10.93
CA ILE A 175 20.68 13.64 12.12
C ILE A 175 21.35 14.16 13.38
N ALA A 176 22.65 13.96 13.53
CA ALA A 176 23.37 14.37 14.74
C ALA A 176 23.54 15.89 14.85
N SER A 177 23.56 16.59 13.72
CA SER A 177 23.76 18.04 13.63
C SER A 177 22.47 18.85 13.73
N THR A 178 21.31 18.28 13.38
CA THR A 178 20.03 18.99 13.44
C THR A 178 19.63 19.40 14.87
N PRO A 179 19.67 18.51 15.90
CA PRO A 179 19.38 18.89 17.29
C PRO A 179 20.32 19.95 17.88
N LYS A 180 21.53 20.08 17.30
CA LYS A 180 22.52 21.10 17.70
C LYS A 180 22.28 22.45 17.01
N ASN A 181 21.29 22.53 16.12
CA ASN A 181 20.98 23.70 15.32
C ASN A 181 22.20 24.18 14.50
N GLU A 182 22.99 23.25 13.99
CA GLU A 182 24.10 23.57 13.09
C GLU A 182 23.56 24.14 11.76
N PRO A 183 24.20 25.16 11.16
CA PRO A 183 23.71 25.80 9.94
C PRO A 183 23.50 24.80 8.80
N GLY A 184 22.28 24.79 8.22
CA GLY A 184 21.93 23.93 7.10
C GLY A 184 21.69 22.46 7.43
N ALA A 185 21.81 22.04 8.71
CA ALA A 185 21.62 20.64 9.10
C ALA A 185 20.17 20.17 8.88
N ALA A 186 19.19 20.97 9.32
CA ALA A 186 17.77 20.66 9.16
C ALA A 186 17.35 20.67 7.68
N GLU A 187 17.86 21.62 6.89
CA GLU A 187 17.66 21.69 5.45
C GLU A 187 18.19 20.44 4.75
N THR A 188 19.38 19.99 5.15
CA THR A 188 20.01 18.79 4.59
C THR A 188 19.24 17.54 4.96
N LEU A 189 18.80 17.42 6.22
CA LEU A 189 18.00 16.28 6.69
C LEU A 189 16.67 16.18 5.91
N VAL A 190 15.98 17.30 5.73
CA VAL A 190 14.74 17.37 4.95
C VAL A 190 14.98 17.03 3.48
N ALA A 191 16.00 17.62 2.85
CA ALA A 191 16.33 17.35 1.46
C ALA A 191 16.67 15.87 1.23
N MET A 192 17.52 15.30 2.09
CA MET A 192 17.91 13.89 2.04
C MET A 192 16.69 12.97 2.18
N THR A 193 15.81 13.26 3.15
CA THR A 193 14.57 12.50 3.38
C THR A 193 13.68 12.50 2.14
N LYS A 194 13.48 13.68 1.52
CA LYS A 194 12.63 13.78 0.33
C LYS A 194 13.20 13.01 -0.85
N VAL A 195 14.52 13.07 -1.06
CA VAL A 195 15.18 12.27 -2.10
C VAL A 195 15.00 10.78 -1.84
N GLN A 196 15.16 10.33 -0.59
CA GLN A 196 14.99 8.94 -0.22
C GLN A 196 13.56 8.44 -0.47
N ASN A 197 12.55 9.23 -0.09
CA ASN A 197 11.15 8.91 -0.34
C ASN A 197 10.87 8.71 -1.83
N ILE A 198 11.35 9.64 -2.68
CA ILE A 198 11.17 9.53 -4.14
C ILE A 198 11.85 8.29 -4.71
N ILE A 199 13.09 8.00 -4.29
CA ILE A 199 13.83 6.83 -4.77
C ILE A 199 13.05 5.55 -4.44
N ILE A 200 12.68 5.36 -3.18
CA ILE A 200 12.03 4.12 -2.73
C ILE A 200 10.63 3.97 -3.34
N GLN A 201 9.79 5.00 -3.25
CA GLN A 201 8.41 4.92 -3.72
C GLN A 201 8.33 4.78 -5.25
N THR A 202 9.21 5.45 -6.00
CA THR A 202 9.27 5.28 -7.46
C THR A 202 9.80 3.90 -7.84
N SER A 203 10.80 3.38 -7.12
CA SER A 203 11.29 2.02 -7.36
C SER A 203 10.20 0.98 -7.13
N SER A 204 9.47 1.05 -6.01
CA SER A 204 8.36 0.13 -5.72
C SER A 204 7.22 0.23 -6.73
N LEU A 205 6.84 1.45 -7.13
CA LEU A 205 5.84 1.64 -8.19
C LEU A 205 6.26 0.96 -9.51
N ILE A 206 7.52 1.07 -9.91
CA ILE A 206 7.99 0.44 -11.15
C ILE A 206 8.10 -1.08 -10.98
N ASP A 207 8.56 -1.54 -9.83
CA ASP A 207 8.73 -2.96 -9.50
C ASP A 207 7.43 -3.74 -9.66
N GLY A 208 6.31 -3.19 -9.14
CA GLY A 208 4.99 -3.81 -9.27
C GLY A 208 4.51 -4.03 -10.72
N ALA A 209 5.11 -3.35 -11.71
CA ALA A 209 4.78 -3.51 -13.12
C ALA A 209 5.95 -4.06 -13.98
N SER A 210 7.09 -4.39 -13.37
CA SER A 210 8.32 -4.80 -14.04
C SER A 210 8.79 -6.19 -13.58
N THR A 211 9.66 -6.79 -14.38
CA THR A 211 10.42 -7.99 -14.05
C THR A 211 11.93 -7.70 -13.89
N ALA A 212 12.32 -6.42 -13.98
CA ALA A 212 13.70 -5.99 -13.81
C ALA A 212 14.14 -6.07 -12.35
N ASP A 213 15.43 -6.35 -12.11
CA ASP A 213 15.98 -6.34 -10.76
C ASP A 213 15.83 -4.96 -10.10
N ASN A 214 15.47 -4.92 -8.81
CA ASN A 214 15.25 -3.70 -8.03
C ASN A 214 16.48 -2.78 -8.02
N THR A 215 17.69 -3.35 -8.16
CA THR A 215 18.94 -2.58 -8.30
C THR A 215 18.98 -1.80 -9.62
N ALA A 216 18.51 -2.38 -10.72
CA ALA A 216 18.45 -1.72 -12.02
C ALA A 216 17.38 -0.62 -12.03
N ILE A 217 16.21 -0.90 -11.44
CA ILE A 217 15.13 0.09 -11.25
C ILE A 217 15.62 1.27 -10.42
N THR A 218 16.24 1.02 -9.26
CA THR A 218 16.76 2.07 -8.39
C THR A 218 17.79 2.95 -9.09
N LYS A 219 18.69 2.37 -9.89
CA LYS A 219 19.64 3.14 -10.71
C LYS A 219 18.94 4.04 -11.72
N ALA A 220 17.90 3.55 -12.38
CA ALA A 220 17.11 4.35 -13.33
C ALA A 220 16.46 5.56 -12.64
N VAL A 221 15.95 5.39 -11.41
CA VAL A 221 15.36 6.49 -10.62
C VAL A 221 16.40 7.52 -10.23
N VAL A 222 17.56 7.08 -9.70
CA VAL A 222 18.66 7.97 -9.33
C VAL A 222 19.19 8.74 -10.55
N GLU A 223 19.28 8.07 -11.71
CA GLU A 223 19.67 8.71 -12.96
C GLU A 223 18.66 9.79 -13.39
N ALA A 224 17.35 9.53 -13.28
CA ALA A 224 16.30 10.51 -13.60
C ALA A 224 16.39 11.77 -12.72
N ILE A 225 16.61 11.61 -11.41
CA ILE A 225 16.83 12.72 -10.47
C ILE A 225 18.08 13.51 -10.87
N ASN A 226 19.20 12.82 -11.12
CA ASN A 226 20.44 13.46 -11.55
C ASN A 226 20.31 14.20 -12.89
N ASN A 227 19.51 13.69 -13.82
CA ASN A 227 19.25 14.38 -15.09
C ASN A 227 18.49 15.70 -14.88
N LYS A 228 17.53 15.75 -13.95
CA LYS A 228 16.89 17.01 -13.53
C LYS A 228 17.91 17.97 -12.91
N ILE A 229 18.75 17.51 -11.99
CA ILE A 229 19.81 18.33 -11.37
C ILE A 229 20.79 18.87 -12.43
N LYS A 230 21.18 18.05 -13.41
CA LYS A 230 22.04 18.47 -14.53
C LYS A 230 21.38 19.52 -15.41
N SER A 231 20.09 19.35 -15.72
CA SER A 231 19.31 20.27 -16.57
C SER A 231 19.19 21.67 -15.97
N GLY A 232 19.37 21.80 -14.65
CA GLY A 232 19.35 23.06 -13.92
C GLY A 232 17.95 23.45 -13.42
N GLY A 233 17.90 24.44 -12.54
CA GLY A 233 16.68 24.86 -11.84
C GLY A 233 16.52 24.20 -10.48
N SER A 234 15.51 24.65 -9.73
CA SER A 234 15.17 24.10 -8.42
C SER A 234 14.35 22.82 -8.59
N LEU A 235 14.74 21.79 -7.84
CA LEU A 235 14.09 20.50 -7.79
C LEU A 235 13.16 20.44 -6.58
N TYR A 236 11.88 20.75 -6.81
CA TYR A 236 10.87 20.73 -5.75
C TYR A 236 10.23 19.35 -5.66
N LEU A 237 10.80 18.46 -4.84
CA LEU A 237 10.28 17.09 -4.65
C LEU A 237 8.94 17.01 -3.90
N SER A 238 8.39 18.16 -3.52
CA SER A 238 7.06 18.31 -2.90
C SER A 238 6.02 18.81 -3.91
N ASP A 239 6.43 19.01 -5.17
CA ASP A 239 5.61 19.36 -6.32
C ASP A 239 5.36 18.10 -7.17
N SER A 240 4.10 17.69 -7.26
CA SER A 240 3.69 16.46 -7.95
C SER A 240 4.07 16.47 -9.43
N ALA A 241 4.08 17.62 -10.12
CA ALA A 241 4.43 17.68 -11.53
C ALA A 241 5.92 17.37 -11.76
N GLN A 242 6.80 17.77 -10.83
CA GLN A 242 8.22 17.45 -10.91
C GLN A 242 8.49 15.98 -10.57
N VAL A 243 7.76 15.44 -9.59
CA VAL A 243 7.83 14.02 -9.23
C VAL A 243 7.32 13.14 -10.38
N GLU A 244 6.19 13.47 -10.99
CA GLU A 244 5.68 12.79 -12.19
C GLU A 244 6.72 12.76 -13.31
N SER A 245 7.40 13.89 -13.55
CA SER A 245 8.45 13.95 -14.56
C SER A 245 9.67 13.06 -14.23
N ILE A 246 9.95 12.82 -12.95
CA ILE A 246 10.99 11.86 -12.52
C ILE A 246 10.50 10.43 -12.76
N ILE A 247 9.26 10.11 -12.38
CA ILE A 247 8.67 8.77 -12.60
C ILE A 247 8.69 8.43 -14.09
N GLN A 248 8.21 9.32 -14.96
CA GLN A 248 8.17 9.10 -16.41
C GLN A 248 9.56 8.84 -17.01
N GLN A 249 10.58 9.60 -16.58
CA GLN A 249 11.96 9.36 -17.01
C GLN A 249 12.51 8.02 -16.50
N SER A 250 12.16 7.64 -15.28
CA SER A 250 12.54 6.37 -14.67
C SER A 250 11.90 5.20 -15.41
N VAL A 251 10.60 5.27 -15.70
CA VAL A 251 9.86 4.27 -16.49
C VAL A 251 10.45 4.13 -17.90
N ALA A 252 10.78 5.25 -18.57
CA ALA A 252 11.43 5.20 -19.88
C ALA A 252 12.77 4.47 -19.83
N LYS A 253 13.57 4.72 -18.78
CA LYS A 253 14.86 4.04 -18.56
C LYS A 253 14.71 2.56 -18.24
N VAL A 254 13.75 2.19 -17.39
CA VAL A 254 13.48 0.78 -17.09
C VAL A 254 12.93 0.04 -18.30
N LYS A 255 12.17 0.70 -19.18
CA LYS A 255 11.72 0.10 -20.46
C LYS A 255 12.87 -0.29 -21.39
N GLU A 256 14.02 0.39 -21.31
CA GLU A 256 15.24 0.02 -22.05
C GLU A 256 15.84 -1.31 -21.53
N ILE A 257 15.52 -1.69 -20.30
CA ILE A 257 16.08 -2.86 -19.59
C ILE A 257 15.06 -4.02 -19.55
N ASP A 258 13.78 -3.73 -19.36
CA ASP A 258 12.67 -4.67 -19.35
C ASP A 258 11.67 -4.32 -20.47
N SER A 259 11.71 -5.09 -21.56
CA SER A 259 10.82 -4.88 -22.70
C SER A 259 9.36 -5.21 -22.39
N ASN A 260 9.06 -5.97 -21.34
CA ASN A 260 7.70 -6.37 -20.95
C ASN A 260 7.01 -5.39 -20.00
N LEU A 261 7.74 -4.39 -19.48
CA LEU A 261 7.22 -3.35 -18.60
C LEU A 261 5.90 -2.76 -19.14
N ASN A 262 4.85 -2.77 -18.32
CA ASN A 262 3.53 -2.25 -18.67
C ASN A 262 3.48 -0.71 -18.59
N THR A 263 4.04 -0.05 -19.61
CA THR A 263 4.16 1.41 -19.65
C THR A 263 2.81 2.13 -19.78
N GLN A 264 1.79 1.46 -20.36
CA GLN A 264 0.46 2.05 -20.49
C GLN A 264 -0.19 2.21 -19.11
N LYS A 265 -0.26 1.13 -18.34
CA LYS A 265 -0.82 1.15 -16.99
C LYS A 265 -0.06 2.11 -16.07
N LEU A 266 1.28 2.08 -16.14
CA LEU A 266 2.10 3.02 -15.38
C LEU A 266 1.79 4.48 -15.76
N SER A 267 1.57 4.79 -17.04
CA SER A 267 1.17 6.13 -17.47
C SER A 267 -0.18 6.55 -16.91
N GLU A 268 -1.13 5.63 -16.74
CA GLU A 268 -2.48 5.91 -16.22
C GLU A 268 -2.48 6.24 -14.73
N ILE A 269 -1.57 5.63 -13.95
CA ILE A 269 -1.51 5.81 -12.48
C ILE A 269 -0.43 6.79 -12.01
N THR A 270 0.49 7.19 -12.90
CA THR A 270 1.64 8.05 -12.55
C THR A 270 1.23 9.40 -11.94
N PRO A 271 0.23 10.15 -12.46
CA PRO A 271 -0.13 11.44 -11.88
C PRO A 271 -0.57 11.32 -10.41
N GLN A 272 -1.39 10.32 -10.10
CA GLN A 272 -1.89 10.03 -8.76
C GLN A 272 -0.78 9.49 -7.84
N ALA A 273 0.10 8.62 -8.36
CA ALA A 273 1.27 8.16 -7.62
C ALA A 273 2.20 9.33 -7.28
N ALA A 274 2.43 10.25 -8.22
CA ALA A 274 3.24 11.44 -8.00
C ALA A 274 2.63 12.37 -6.93
N GLN A 275 1.30 12.49 -6.88
CA GLN A 275 0.61 13.19 -5.82
C GLN A 275 0.89 12.58 -4.45
N VAL A 276 0.74 11.25 -4.30
CA VAL A 276 1.04 10.52 -3.06
C VAL A 276 2.45 10.80 -2.56
N MET A 277 3.44 10.66 -3.45
CA MET A 277 4.85 10.88 -3.12
C MET A 277 5.13 12.35 -2.75
N ALA A 278 4.53 13.29 -3.48
CA ALA A 278 4.68 14.72 -3.22
C ALA A 278 4.07 15.13 -1.88
N GLU A 279 2.90 14.59 -1.50
CA GLU A 279 2.27 14.88 -0.22
C GLU A 279 3.09 14.39 0.98
N ALA A 280 3.67 13.19 0.90
CA ALA A 280 4.61 12.71 1.92
C ALA A 280 5.78 13.69 2.10
N ASN A 281 6.32 14.22 1.00
CA ASN A 281 7.38 15.21 1.02
C ASN A 281 6.95 16.60 1.52
N GLN A 282 5.69 17.00 1.26
CA GLN A 282 5.11 18.19 1.88
C GLN A 282 4.98 18.04 3.40
N LYS A 283 4.67 16.84 3.91
CA LYS A 283 4.69 16.59 5.37
C LYS A 283 6.10 16.73 5.93
N THR A 284 7.11 16.20 5.24
CA THR A 284 8.53 16.40 5.60
C THR A 284 8.90 17.88 5.66
N ASP A 285 8.46 18.70 4.70
CA ASP A 285 8.72 20.16 4.72
C ASP A 285 8.09 20.85 5.95
N ARG A 286 6.87 20.44 6.31
CA ARG A 286 6.15 20.97 7.48
C ARG A 286 6.82 20.60 8.81
N VAL A 287 7.57 19.51 8.88
CA VAL A 287 8.31 19.16 10.11
C VAL A 287 9.27 20.27 10.48
N LYS A 288 10.05 20.76 9.51
CA LYS A 288 11.00 21.86 9.74
C LYS A 288 10.31 23.15 10.20
N SER A 289 9.14 23.47 9.68
CA SER A 289 8.43 24.72 10.05
C SER A 289 7.70 24.65 11.39
N ASN A 290 7.37 23.45 11.86
CA ASN A 290 6.45 23.27 13.00
C ASN A 290 7.15 22.77 14.27
N PHE A 291 8.39 22.30 14.18
CA PHE A 291 9.10 21.69 15.32
C PHE A 291 10.45 22.37 15.58
N LEU A 292 10.86 22.35 16.84
CA LEU A 292 12.20 22.81 17.22
C LEU A 292 13.26 21.81 16.75
N PRO A 293 14.51 22.25 16.47
CA PRO A 293 15.55 21.42 15.87
C PRO A 293 15.80 20.09 16.60
N GLU A 294 15.67 20.04 17.92
CA GLU A 294 15.84 18.81 18.72
C GLU A 294 14.77 17.73 18.45
N PHE A 295 13.60 18.11 17.95
CA PHE A 295 12.50 17.18 17.63
C PHE A 295 12.44 16.82 16.14
N ILE A 296 13.04 17.63 15.27
CA ILE A 296 12.99 17.44 13.80
C ILE A 296 13.37 16.01 13.39
N PRO A 297 14.47 15.40 13.86
CA PRO A 297 14.82 14.03 13.45
C PRO A 297 13.75 13.00 13.82
N SER A 298 13.19 13.10 15.04
CA SER A 298 12.16 12.17 15.51
C SER A 298 10.84 12.31 14.74
N GLU A 299 10.47 13.53 14.35
CA GLU A 299 9.26 13.77 13.56
C GLU A 299 9.46 13.39 12.09
N ILE A 300 10.65 13.60 11.53
CA ILE A 300 11.02 13.08 10.19
C ILE A 300 10.95 11.55 10.17
N ALA A 301 11.46 10.87 11.20
CA ALA A 301 11.41 9.41 11.29
C ALA A 301 9.97 8.86 11.25
N LYS A 302 9.01 9.56 11.86
CA LYS A 302 7.59 9.19 11.76
C LYS A 302 7.05 9.30 10.34
N VAL A 303 7.42 10.35 9.61
CA VAL A 303 7.04 10.51 8.19
C VAL A 303 7.64 9.37 7.35
N GLN A 304 8.92 9.06 7.56
CA GLN A 304 9.62 8.02 6.81
C GLN A 304 9.08 6.61 7.09
N LYS A 305 8.64 6.33 8.31
CA LYS A 305 8.04 5.03 8.65
C LYS A 305 6.85 4.70 7.74
N GLU A 306 6.01 5.69 7.46
CA GLU A 306 4.86 5.51 6.56
C GLU A 306 5.30 5.54 5.09
N ALA A 307 6.11 6.54 4.72
CA ALA A 307 6.53 6.76 3.34
C ALA A 307 7.38 5.62 2.76
N LEU A 308 8.32 5.08 3.53
CA LEU A 308 9.22 4.00 3.11
C LEU A 308 8.65 2.60 3.38
N GLY A 309 7.62 2.51 4.21
CA GLY A 309 6.95 1.27 4.57
C GLY A 309 5.66 1.08 3.78
N LYS A 310 4.52 1.33 4.43
CA LYS A 310 3.18 1.02 3.90
C LYS A 310 2.89 1.72 2.58
N THR A 311 3.30 2.98 2.40
CA THR A 311 3.06 3.72 1.15
C THR A 311 3.80 3.11 -0.03
N ALA A 312 5.02 2.60 0.16
CA ALA A 312 5.79 1.97 -0.91
C ALA A 312 5.13 0.66 -1.37
N ILE A 313 4.66 -0.16 -0.42
CA ILE A 313 3.91 -1.40 -0.69
C ILE A 313 2.61 -1.08 -1.46
N ASP A 314 1.86 -0.07 -1.03
CA ASP A 314 0.62 0.32 -1.69
C ASP A 314 0.82 0.73 -3.16
N LEU A 315 1.90 1.46 -3.45
CA LEU A 315 2.25 1.88 -4.80
C LEU A 315 2.67 0.69 -5.68
N GLU A 316 3.39 -0.28 -5.11
CA GLU A 316 3.73 -1.55 -5.78
C GLU A 316 2.46 -2.34 -6.14
N GLU A 317 1.53 -2.49 -5.19
CA GLU A 317 0.23 -3.15 -5.40
C GLU A 317 -0.61 -2.44 -6.47
N ALA A 318 -0.61 -1.11 -6.52
CA ALA A 318 -1.30 -0.36 -7.57
C ALA A 318 -0.71 -0.59 -8.96
N ALA A 319 0.61 -0.62 -9.08
CA ALA A 319 1.27 -0.96 -10.33
C ALA A 319 1.03 -2.42 -10.75
N ALA A 320 1.01 -3.35 -9.79
CA ALA A 320 0.64 -4.75 -10.00
C ALA A 320 -0.85 -4.90 -10.37
N GLY A 321 -1.70 -3.97 -9.93
CA GLY A 321 -3.16 -3.98 -10.17
C GLY A 321 -3.92 -4.79 -9.15
N THR A 322 -3.26 -5.17 -8.05
CA THR A 322 -3.88 -5.84 -6.91
C THR A 322 -4.54 -4.84 -5.96
N LYS A 323 -4.29 -3.53 -6.14
CA LYS A 323 -4.94 -2.45 -5.40
C LYS A 323 -5.31 -1.27 -6.31
N PRO A 324 -6.54 -0.72 -6.24
CA PRO A 324 -6.89 0.45 -7.04
C PRO A 324 -6.05 1.68 -6.64
N ILE A 325 -5.55 2.44 -7.62
CA ILE A 325 -4.73 3.63 -7.37
C ILE A 325 -5.48 4.69 -6.53
N ALA A 326 -6.80 4.77 -6.66
CA ALA A 326 -7.64 5.63 -5.85
C ALA A 326 -7.50 5.31 -4.35
N VAL A 327 -7.60 4.04 -3.97
CA VAL A 327 -7.40 3.57 -2.59
C VAL A 327 -5.99 3.92 -2.08
N VAL A 328 -4.97 3.80 -2.93
CA VAL A 328 -3.59 4.17 -2.59
C VAL A 328 -3.45 5.67 -2.33
N VAL A 329 -4.05 6.52 -3.17
CA VAL A 329 -4.08 7.98 -2.97
C VAL A 329 -4.66 8.27 -1.61
N TRP A 330 -5.86 7.77 -1.36
CA TRP A 330 -6.57 8.07 -0.14
C TRP A 330 -5.83 7.57 1.12
N GLU A 331 -5.30 6.34 1.08
CA GLU A 331 -4.52 5.79 2.18
C GLU A 331 -3.21 6.55 2.43
N ASN A 332 -2.71 7.33 1.49
CA ASN A 332 -1.38 7.91 1.57
C ASN A 332 -1.34 9.42 1.31
N THR A 333 -2.48 10.10 1.47
CA THR A 333 -2.62 11.56 1.33
C THR A 333 -3.40 12.17 2.51
N GLY A 334 -3.43 13.50 2.56
CA GLY A 334 -4.36 14.26 3.39
C GLY A 334 -4.25 13.99 4.90
N GLU A 335 -5.41 13.90 5.55
CA GLU A 335 -5.53 13.66 6.99
C GLU A 335 -5.23 12.21 7.36
N TYR A 336 -5.49 11.27 6.46
CA TYR A 336 -5.25 9.86 6.73
C TYR A 336 -3.75 9.57 6.83
N LEU A 337 -2.95 10.06 5.88
CA LEU A 337 -1.49 10.03 6.01
C LEU A 337 -1.02 10.74 7.28
N THR A 338 -1.64 11.88 7.64
CA THR A 338 -1.30 12.62 8.86
C THR A 338 -1.51 11.78 10.12
N ALA A 339 -2.62 11.06 10.20
CA ALA A 339 -2.94 10.22 11.35
C ALA A 339 -2.02 9.00 11.46
N LYS A 340 -1.69 8.35 10.33
CA LYS A 340 -0.69 7.27 10.29
C LYS A 340 0.65 7.73 10.84
N ILE A 341 1.16 8.86 10.33
CA ILE A 341 2.43 9.46 10.78
C ILE A 341 2.40 9.76 12.28
N GLN A 342 1.28 10.28 12.79
CA GLN A 342 1.15 10.61 14.21
C GLN A 342 0.93 9.39 15.12
N GLY A 343 0.75 8.19 14.57
CA GLY A 343 0.38 7.00 15.33
C GLY A 343 -0.98 7.12 16.03
N ASN A 344 -1.82 8.03 15.52
CA ASN A 344 -3.18 8.25 16.01
C ASN A 344 -4.12 7.23 15.37
N PRO A 345 -5.33 7.04 15.93
CA PRO A 345 -6.39 6.33 15.21
C PRO A 345 -6.54 6.97 13.84
N VAL A 346 -6.30 6.19 12.80
CA VAL A 346 -6.49 6.66 11.44
C VAL A 346 -7.98 7.03 11.27
N PRO A 347 -8.30 8.17 10.62
CA PRO A 347 -9.66 8.50 10.20
C PRO A 347 -10.28 7.27 9.52
N SER A 348 -11.57 7.02 9.71
CA SER A 348 -12.28 5.99 8.93
C SER A 348 -11.99 6.21 7.45
N GLN A 349 -11.84 5.15 6.66
CA GLN A 349 -11.57 5.35 5.24
C GLN A 349 -12.70 6.13 4.58
N PRO A 350 -12.44 7.26 3.87
CA PRO A 350 -13.31 7.60 2.77
C PRO A 350 -13.30 6.47 1.76
N ALA A 351 -14.47 6.04 1.32
CA ALA A 351 -14.54 5.34 0.05
C ALA A 351 -13.96 6.29 -1.00
N VAL A 352 -12.89 5.87 -1.66
CA VAL A 352 -12.36 6.56 -2.84
C VAL A 352 -13.19 6.09 -4.01
N PRO A 353 -13.91 6.97 -4.71
CA PRO A 353 -14.39 6.64 -6.02
C PRO A 353 -13.17 6.58 -6.95
N VAL A 354 -13.13 5.62 -7.87
CA VAL A 354 -12.46 5.89 -9.14
C VAL A 354 -13.42 6.78 -9.94
N VAL A 355 -13.13 8.08 -9.82
CA VAL A 355 -13.66 9.30 -10.45
C VAL A 355 -13.96 9.11 -11.96
N THR A 356 -15.02 9.72 -12.50
CA THR A 356 -14.91 11.09 -13.05
C THR A 356 -16.06 12.07 -12.75
N GLY A 357 -15.83 12.98 -11.79
CA GLY A 357 -16.47 14.29 -11.67
C GLY A 357 -16.26 14.95 -10.29
N ASP A 358 -15.50 16.06 -10.22
CA ASP A 358 -15.38 16.94 -9.03
C ASP A 358 -16.79 17.50 -8.64
N ILE A 359 -17.17 17.79 -7.38
CA ILE A 359 -16.95 19.07 -6.65
C ILE A 359 -17.80 19.06 -5.32
N ILE A 360 -17.17 19.38 -4.15
CA ILE A 360 -17.68 20.09 -2.92
C ILE A 360 -18.85 19.55 -2.03
N GLU A 361 -18.59 19.41 -0.71
CA GLU A 361 -19.24 20.10 0.47
C GLU A 361 -18.26 19.89 1.65
N VAL A 362 -17.91 20.83 2.54
CA VAL A 362 -18.53 22.00 3.17
C VAL A 362 -19.84 21.72 3.91
N GLY A 363 -19.79 20.84 4.88
CA GLY A 363 -20.63 20.97 6.07
C GLY A 363 -20.12 22.10 6.98
N ASN A 364 -20.58 23.34 6.78
CA ASN A 364 -20.88 24.18 7.94
C ASN A 364 -22.13 25.03 7.65
N THR A 365 -23.13 24.81 8.50
CA THR A 365 -24.44 25.46 8.55
C THR A 365 -24.43 26.94 8.15
N ALA A 366 -24.94 27.26 6.96
CA ALA A 366 -25.38 28.60 6.54
C ALA A 366 -26.38 28.46 5.35
N PRO A 367 -27.29 29.43 5.15
CA PRO A 367 -28.60 29.19 4.54
C PRO A 367 -28.54 28.90 3.05
N GLU A 368 -29.40 27.98 2.61
CA GLU A 368 -29.67 27.57 1.23
C GLU A 368 -29.70 28.77 0.27
N ASN A 369 -28.85 28.70 -0.75
CA ASN A 369 -28.94 29.56 -1.92
C ASN A 369 -29.88 28.84 -2.91
N PRO A 370 -31.06 29.38 -3.23
CA PRO A 370 -32.01 28.71 -4.12
C PRO A 370 -31.46 28.70 -5.55
N GLY A 371 -30.74 27.63 -5.91
CA GLY A 371 -30.13 27.46 -7.23
C GLY A 371 -29.00 26.44 -7.33
N ASP A 372 -28.46 25.89 -6.23
CA ASP A 372 -27.67 24.65 -6.28
C ASP A 372 -28.63 23.48 -6.05
N GLU A 373 -28.72 22.59 -7.05
CA GLU A 373 -29.54 21.37 -7.01
C GLU A 373 -28.69 20.25 -6.35
N ASP A 374 -27.45 20.03 -6.81
CA ASP A 374 -26.51 19.05 -6.25
C ASP A 374 -26.05 19.34 -4.80
N LYS A 375 -26.06 18.32 -3.93
CA LYS A 375 -25.71 18.33 -2.50
C LYS A 375 -24.69 17.25 -2.17
N ASN A 376 -23.91 17.45 -1.11
CA ASN A 376 -23.00 16.47 -0.52
C ASN A 376 -23.24 16.31 0.99
N LEU A 377 -24.25 15.50 1.28
CA LEU A 377 -24.81 15.27 2.60
C LEU A 377 -23.99 14.24 3.37
N ALA A 378 -23.43 14.65 4.51
CA ALA A 378 -22.75 13.76 5.43
C ALA A 378 -23.57 13.57 6.72
N GLY A 379 -23.84 12.31 7.06
CA GLY A 379 -24.41 11.87 8.32
C GLY A 379 -23.44 11.99 9.49
N THR A 380 -23.93 11.64 10.66
CA THR A 380 -23.26 11.62 11.95
C THR A 380 -23.05 10.17 12.42
N ASP A 381 -22.61 10.00 13.67
CA ASP A 381 -22.51 8.67 14.29
C ASP A 381 -23.87 8.17 14.84
N ASP A 382 -24.93 8.99 14.79
CA ASP A 382 -26.28 8.69 15.26
C ASP A 382 -27.20 8.37 14.08
N ARG A 383 -28.42 7.89 14.36
CA ARG A 383 -29.43 7.66 13.32
C ARG A 383 -29.80 8.95 12.59
N ASP A 384 -29.61 8.95 11.28
CA ASP A 384 -29.84 10.07 10.39
C ASP A 384 -30.96 9.81 9.37
N THR A 385 -31.46 10.91 8.82
CA THR A 385 -32.34 10.92 7.66
C THR A 385 -31.81 11.98 6.70
N LEU A 386 -31.26 11.54 5.57
CA LEU A 386 -30.56 12.38 4.60
C LEU A 386 -31.34 12.34 3.28
N ILE A 387 -31.63 13.50 2.70
CA ILE A 387 -32.46 13.65 1.50
C ILE A 387 -31.77 14.60 0.51
N GLY A 388 -31.32 14.07 -0.62
CA GLY A 388 -30.68 14.79 -1.73
C GLY A 388 -31.66 15.69 -2.47
N GLY A 389 -32.76 15.13 -2.98
CA GLY A 389 -33.87 15.85 -3.55
C GLY A 389 -33.82 15.99 -5.07
N SER A 390 -33.12 16.98 -5.61
CA SER A 390 -33.01 17.16 -7.06
C SER A 390 -31.59 17.62 -7.36
N GLY A 391 -30.98 17.11 -8.42
CA GLY A 391 -29.56 17.28 -8.69
C GLY A 391 -28.82 15.97 -8.49
N ASN A 392 -27.54 15.94 -8.84
CA ASN A 392 -26.70 14.76 -8.65
C ASN A 392 -26.04 14.85 -7.27
N ASP A 393 -26.57 14.11 -6.31
CA ASP A 393 -26.24 14.23 -4.91
C ASP A 393 -25.25 13.15 -4.45
N PHE A 394 -24.38 13.53 -3.51
CA PHE A 394 -23.56 12.59 -2.75
C PHE A 394 -24.10 12.49 -1.33
N ILE A 395 -24.50 11.30 -0.89
CA ILE A 395 -25.07 11.10 0.44
C ILE A 395 -24.27 10.01 1.16
N SER A 396 -23.69 10.33 2.31
CA SER A 396 -22.88 9.39 3.08
C SER A 396 -23.25 9.40 4.55
N ALA A 397 -23.82 8.30 5.01
CA ALA A 397 -23.97 7.96 6.42
C ALA A 397 -22.67 7.33 7.00
N ILE A 398 -22.60 7.19 8.33
CA ILE A 398 -21.36 6.76 9.03
C ILE A 398 -21.61 5.57 9.96
N LYS A 399 -22.58 5.68 10.88
CA LYS A 399 -22.96 4.63 11.84
C LYS A 399 -24.43 4.72 12.20
N ALA A 400 -24.93 3.59 12.70
CA ALA A 400 -26.30 3.39 13.15
C ALA A 400 -27.23 3.20 11.96
N SER A 401 -28.45 2.73 12.23
CA SER A 401 -29.42 2.47 11.17
C SER A 401 -30.00 3.75 10.60
N ASP A 402 -29.66 4.06 9.36
CA ASP A 402 -29.94 5.32 8.67
C ASP A 402 -30.97 5.18 7.53
N SER A 403 -31.56 6.32 7.13
CA SER A 403 -32.47 6.42 5.99
C SER A 403 -31.94 7.46 5.00
N LEU A 404 -31.63 7.04 3.78
CA LEU A 404 -31.00 7.85 2.75
C LEU A 404 -31.85 7.84 1.48
N ASP A 405 -32.07 9.01 0.90
CA ASP A 405 -32.92 9.22 -0.29
C ASP A 405 -32.19 10.20 -1.23
N GLY A 406 -31.77 9.71 -2.40
CA GLY A 406 -31.09 10.48 -3.44
C GLY A 406 -32.05 11.49 -4.07
N GLY A 407 -33.17 11.01 -4.59
CA GLY A 407 -34.25 11.84 -5.11
C GLY A 407 -34.26 11.81 -6.62
N ALA A 408 -33.84 12.88 -7.29
CA ALA A 408 -33.84 12.96 -8.74
C ALA A 408 -32.52 13.52 -9.25
N GLY A 409 -31.91 12.86 -10.22
CA GLY A 409 -30.53 13.07 -10.64
C GLY A 409 -29.74 11.79 -10.41
N ASN A 410 -28.49 11.78 -10.86
CA ASN A 410 -27.62 10.63 -10.75
C ASN A 410 -26.83 10.72 -9.44
N ASP A 411 -27.25 9.95 -8.45
CA ASP A 411 -26.84 10.06 -7.06
C ASP A 411 -25.79 9.02 -6.67
N SER A 412 -25.06 9.30 -5.58
CA SER A 412 -24.09 8.38 -4.99
C SER A 412 -24.33 8.27 -3.48
N ILE A 413 -24.82 7.13 -3.03
CA ILE A 413 -25.35 6.93 -1.67
C ILE A 413 -24.54 5.86 -0.93
N TYR A 414 -24.13 6.14 0.31
CA TYR A 414 -23.38 5.22 1.17
C TYR A 414 -24.03 5.09 2.56
N GLY A 415 -24.51 3.90 2.93
CA GLY A 415 -25.21 3.61 4.20
C GLY A 415 -24.28 3.54 5.42
N GLY A 416 -23.10 2.94 5.26
CA GLY A 416 -22.08 2.94 6.30
C GLY A 416 -22.10 1.72 7.19
N ARG A 417 -22.65 1.81 8.41
CA ARG A 417 -22.63 0.70 9.38
C ARG A 417 -23.98 0.53 10.06
N GLU A 418 -24.27 -0.72 10.38
CA GLU A 418 -25.54 -1.19 10.92
C GLU A 418 -26.60 -1.33 9.83
N LEU A 419 -27.90 -1.30 10.14
CA LEU A 419 -28.95 -1.63 9.16
C LEU A 419 -29.44 -0.36 8.45
N ASP A 420 -29.12 -0.19 7.18
CA ASP A 420 -29.43 1.04 6.45
C ASP A 420 -30.50 0.84 5.38
N THR A 421 -31.24 1.91 5.06
CA THR A 421 -32.21 1.96 3.95
C THR A 421 -31.81 3.06 2.99
N LEU A 422 -31.51 2.68 1.74
CA LEU A 422 -31.04 3.55 0.68
C LEU A 422 -32.02 3.50 -0.49
N THR A 423 -32.38 4.66 -1.02
CA THR A 423 -33.17 4.82 -2.24
C THR A 423 -32.45 5.78 -3.18
N GLY A 424 -32.15 5.36 -4.41
CA GLY A 424 -31.57 6.19 -5.45
C GLY A 424 -32.58 7.22 -5.95
N GLY A 425 -33.62 6.75 -6.63
CA GLY A 425 -34.74 7.57 -7.07
C GLY A 425 -34.84 7.62 -8.59
N ASP A 426 -34.91 8.82 -9.17
CA ASP A 426 -34.90 9.01 -10.63
C ASP A 426 -33.47 9.34 -11.09
N GLY A 427 -32.80 8.51 -11.90
CA GLY A 427 -31.46 8.78 -12.42
C GLY A 427 -30.59 7.53 -12.49
N ASP A 428 -29.41 7.61 -13.08
CA ASP A 428 -28.45 6.50 -13.03
C ASP A 428 -27.63 6.59 -11.73
N ASP A 429 -27.97 5.80 -10.72
CA ASP A 429 -27.50 5.93 -9.34
C ASP A 429 -26.44 4.90 -8.95
N ILE A 430 -25.68 5.21 -7.89
CA ILE A 430 -24.72 4.29 -7.27
C ILE A 430 -25.00 4.16 -5.77
N LEU A 431 -25.40 2.97 -5.32
CA LEU A 431 -25.75 2.71 -3.93
C LEU A 431 -24.79 1.69 -3.30
N PHE A 432 -24.31 2.01 -2.09
CA PHE A 432 -23.45 1.16 -1.29
C PHE A 432 -24.04 0.98 0.12
N GLY A 433 -24.47 -0.23 0.49
CA GLY A 433 -25.02 -0.52 1.83
C GLY A 433 -23.95 -0.37 2.92
N GLY A 434 -22.83 -1.07 2.75
CA GLY A 434 -21.66 -0.94 3.61
C GLY A 434 -21.50 -2.13 4.54
N ARG A 435 -21.76 -1.97 5.83
CA ARG A 435 -21.72 -3.07 6.80
C ARG A 435 -23.07 -3.16 7.49
N GLY A 436 -23.80 -4.23 7.31
CA GLY A 436 -25.16 -4.21 7.79
C GLY A 436 -25.95 -5.42 7.39
N ALA A 437 -27.24 -5.23 7.28
CA ALA A 437 -28.14 -6.07 6.54
C ALA A 437 -29.10 -5.05 5.95
N ASP A 438 -28.68 -4.53 4.80
CA ASP A 438 -29.09 -3.25 4.27
C ASP A 438 -30.17 -3.44 3.19
N SER A 439 -30.97 -2.41 2.96
CA SER A 439 -31.98 -2.39 1.90
C SER A 439 -31.65 -1.29 0.91
N LEU A 440 -31.37 -1.68 -0.33
CA LEU A 440 -31.02 -0.78 -1.43
C LEU A 440 -32.09 -0.88 -2.52
N ASP A 441 -32.58 0.27 -2.98
CA ASP A 441 -33.54 0.42 -4.09
C ASP A 441 -32.97 1.45 -5.07
N GLY A 442 -32.61 1.03 -6.29
CA GLY A 442 -32.04 1.88 -7.33
C GLY A 442 -33.07 2.89 -7.82
N GLY A 443 -34.18 2.39 -8.38
CA GLY A 443 -35.32 3.21 -8.76
C GLY A 443 -35.54 3.24 -10.27
N GLU A 444 -35.65 4.42 -10.87
CA GLU A 444 -35.70 4.60 -12.32
C GLU A 444 -34.31 4.99 -12.84
N GLY A 445 -33.71 4.22 -13.75
CA GLY A 445 -32.42 4.51 -14.35
C GLY A 445 -31.53 3.27 -14.39
N ASN A 446 -30.28 3.42 -14.85
CA ASN A 446 -29.34 2.31 -14.91
C ASN A 446 -28.42 2.38 -13.69
N ASP A 447 -28.76 1.61 -12.67
CA ASP A 447 -28.20 1.76 -11.34
C ASP A 447 -27.07 0.77 -11.06
N SER A 448 -26.24 1.08 -10.06
CA SER A 448 -25.19 0.19 -9.56
C SER A 448 -25.31 0.01 -8.06
N LEU A 449 -25.74 -1.17 -7.62
CA LEU A 449 -26.03 -1.50 -6.24
C LEU A 449 -24.99 -2.47 -5.66
N TYR A 450 -24.42 -2.11 -4.52
CA TYR A 450 -23.42 -2.89 -3.80
C TYR A 450 -23.87 -3.08 -2.34
N GLY A 451 -24.21 -4.32 -1.94
CA GLY A 451 -24.68 -4.62 -0.58
C GLY A 451 -23.59 -4.40 0.47
N GLY A 452 -22.47 -5.09 0.32
CA GLY A 452 -21.29 -4.91 1.15
C GLY A 452 -21.06 -6.08 2.08
N LYS A 453 -21.22 -5.89 3.39
CA LYS A 453 -21.11 -6.97 4.38
C LYS A 453 -22.43 -7.19 5.06
N GLY A 454 -22.80 -8.45 5.16
CA GLY A 454 -23.99 -8.95 5.83
C GLY A 454 -25.07 -9.26 4.81
N ASN A 455 -26.29 -9.52 5.27
CA ASN A 455 -27.32 -10.12 4.41
C ASN A 455 -28.24 -9.02 3.89
N ASP A 456 -28.00 -8.58 2.67
CA ASP A 456 -28.57 -7.38 2.09
C ASP A 456 -29.73 -7.70 1.14
N THR A 457 -30.57 -6.70 0.87
CA THR A 457 -31.65 -6.74 -0.12
C THR A 457 -31.42 -5.64 -1.13
N LEU A 458 -31.22 -6.02 -2.40
CA LEU A 458 -30.95 -5.09 -3.51
C LEU A 458 -32.07 -5.20 -4.54
N LEU A 459 -32.69 -4.07 -4.87
CA LEU A 459 -33.70 -3.92 -5.90
C LEU A 459 -33.15 -2.94 -6.95
N GLY A 460 -32.84 -3.41 -8.16
CA GLY A 460 -32.33 -2.55 -9.25
C GLY A 460 -33.39 -1.53 -9.65
N GLY A 461 -34.53 -2.01 -10.15
CA GLY A 461 -35.69 -1.17 -10.43
C GLY A 461 -36.01 -1.18 -11.91
N ALA A 462 -36.00 -0.03 -12.56
CA ALA A 462 -36.30 0.11 -13.97
C ALA A 462 -35.09 0.70 -14.73
N GLY A 463 -34.44 -0.10 -15.56
CA GLY A 463 -33.29 0.26 -16.38
C GLY A 463 -32.31 -0.91 -16.41
N ASP A 464 -31.16 -0.74 -17.05
CA ASP A 464 -30.14 -1.78 -17.15
C ASP A 464 -29.21 -1.72 -15.91
N ASP A 465 -29.51 -2.52 -14.88
CA ASP A 465 -28.87 -2.38 -13.57
C ASP A 465 -27.67 -3.31 -13.36
N PHE A 466 -26.78 -2.94 -12.43
CA PHE A 466 -25.68 -3.78 -11.94
C PHE A 466 -25.83 -4.04 -10.44
N LEU A 467 -25.93 -5.32 -10.05
CA LEU A 467 -26.16 -5.72 -8.66
C LEU A 467 -25.03 -6.63 -8.16
N SER A 468 -24.49 -6.30 -6.98
CA SER A 468 -23.49 -7.09 -6.27
C SER A 468 -23.80 -7.16 -4.77
N GLY A 469 -24.18 -8.34 -4.26
CA GLY A 469 -24.38 -8.55 -2.82
C GLY A 469 -23.10 -8.42 -1.98
N GLU A 470 -21.95 -8.78 -2.57
CA GLU A 470 -20.65 -8.85 -1.89
C GLU A 470 -20.56 -10.00 -0.85
N ASN A 471 -20.43 -9.70 0.44
CA ASN A 471 -20.28 -10.73 1.48
C ASN A 471 -21.56 -10.90 2.29
N GLY A 472 -22.33 -11.93 2.02
CA GLY A 472 -23.43 -12.37 2.87
C GLY A 472 -24.36 -13.27 2.08
N ASP A 473 -25.47 -13.66 2.71
CA ASP A 473 -26.53 -14.33 1.97
C ASP A 473 -27.53 -13.25 1.52
N ASP A 474 -27.34 -12.75 0.30
CA ASP A 474 -28.05 -11.56 -0.20
C ASP A 474 -29.28 -11.91 -1.04
N PHE A 475 -30.22 -10.98 -1.15
CA PHE A 475 -31.42 -11.09 -1.99
C PHE A 475 -31.41 -10.02 -3.07
N LEU A 476 -31.35 -10.42 -4.33
CA LEU A 476 -31.16 -9.55 -5.49
C LEU A 476 -32.34 -9.66 -6.45
N THR A 477 -32.88 -8.52 -6.85
CA THR A 477 -33.93 -8.39 -7.88
C THR A 477 -33.47 -7.33 -8.89
N GLY A 478 -33.32 -7.69 -10.15
CA GLY A 478 -32.89 -6.76 -11.20
C GLY A 478 -34.01 -5.78 -11.55
N GLY A 479 -35.23 -6.31 -11.71
CA GLY A 479 -36.39 -5.52 -12.11
C GLY A 479 -36.56 -5.54 -13.63
N GLY A 480 -36.61 -4.35 -14.24
CA GLY A 480 -36.92 -4.22 -15.66
C GLY A 480 -35.78 -3.61 -16.45
N GLY A 481 -35.06 -4.41 -17.22
CA GLY A 481 -34.03 -3.95 -18.16
C GLY A 481 -33.13 -5.12 -18.51
N ASN A 482 -31.89 -4.86 -18.93
CA ASN A 482 -30.86 -5.88 -19.14
C ASN A 482 -29.87 -5.87 -17.97
N ASP A 483 -30.18 -6.63 -16.94
CA ASP A 483 -29.49 -6.51 -15.67
C ASP A 483 -28.24 -7.39 -15.58
N ARG A 484 -27.33 -7.01 -14.70
CA ARG A 484 -26.05 -7.67 -14.48
C ARG A 484 -25.87 -8.03 -13.02
N PHE A 485 -25.85 -9.31 -12.73
CA PHE A 485 -25.66 -9.83 -11.38
C PHE A 485 -24.23 -10.34 -11.21
N LEU A 486 -23.46 -9.71 -10.31
CA LEU A 486 -22.09 -10.13 -10.04
C LEU A 486 -22.05 -11.40 -9.20
N LEU A 487 -21.50 -12.48 -9.76
CA LEU A 487 -21.19 -13.70 -9.02
C LEU A 487 -19.78 -13.61 -8.48
N ASN A 488 -19.64 -13.11 -7.25
CA ASN A 488 -18.34 -12.93 -6.62
C ASN A 488 -17.84 -14.20 -5.91
N SER A 489 -16.58 -14.17 -5.47
CA SER A 489 -15.99 -15.25 -4.69
C SER A 489 -16.07 -15.06 -3.16
N GLY A 490 -16.81 -14.05 -2.70
CA GLY A 490 -17.05 -13.68 -1.31
C GLY A 490 -17.65 -14.80 -0.46
N ASN A 491 -17.82 -14.51 0.83
CA ASN A 491 -18.41 -15.46 1.76
C ASN A 491 -19.93 -15.28 1.78
N GLY A 492 -20.68 -16.29 1.32
CA GLY A 492 -22.14 -16.24 1.28
C GLY A 492 -22.74 -17.01 0.10
N SER A 493 -24.06 -17.02 -0.01
CA SER A 493 -24.82 -17.59 -1.12
C SER A 493 -26.04 -16.72 -1.44
N ASP A 494 -25.97 -16.01 -2.56
CA ASP A 494 -26.99 -15.04 -2.94
C ASP A 494 -28.25 -15.73 -3.49
N THR A 495 -29.38 -15.03 -3.46
CA THR A 495 -30.63 -15.41 -4.11
C THR A 495 -30.98 -14.35 -5.14
N ILE A 496 -31.16 -14.77 -6.39
CA ILE A 496 -31.57 -13.88 -7.50
C ILE A 496 -33.01 -14.27 -7.87
N ASP A 497 -33.97 -13.36 -7.70
CA ASP A 497 -35.39 -13.69 -7.72
C ASP A 497 -36.02 -13.69 -9.13
N ASP A 498 -35.55 -12.82 -10.03
CA ASP A 498 -36.26 -12.47 -11.26
C ASP A 498 -35.45 -12.58 -12.56
N PHE A 499 -34.26 -13.19 -12.53
CA PHE A 499 -33.37 -13.33 -13.70
C PHE A 499 -34.09 -13.79 -14.98
N GLU A 500 -34.03 -12.95 -16.03
CA GLU A 500 -34.62 -13.19 -17.34
C GLU A 500 -33.58 -13.67 -18.37
N LEU A 501 -33.76 -14.91 -18.85
CA LEU A 501 -32.85 -15.53 -19.82
C LEU A 501 -32.77 -14.76 -21.14
N GLY A 502 -31.55 -14.53 -21.61
CA GLY A 502 -31.28 -13.82 -22.87
C GLY A 502 -31.40 -12.30 -22.78
N ILE A 503 -31.86 -11.78 -21.65
CA ILE A 503 -31.90 -10.35 -21.33
C ILE A 503 -30.76 -10.07 -20.34
N ASP A 504 -30.83 -10.70 -19.17
CA ASP A 504 -29.86 -10.49 -18.10
C ASP A 504 -28.55 -11.24 -18.31
N LYS A 505 -27.54 -10.84 -17.53
CA LYS A 505 -26.22 -11.46 -17.48
C LYS A 505 -25.75 -11.70 -16.06
N PHE A 506 -25.06 -12.82 -15.86
CA PHE A 506 -24.18 -13.02 -14.74
C PHE A 506 -22.79 -12.48 -15.08
N VAL A 507 -22.18 -11.72 -14.17
CA VAL A 507 -20.81 -11.23 -14.31
C VAL A 507 -19.90 -12.11 -13.48
N LEU A 508 -18.76 -12.53 -14.04
CA LEU A 508 -17.75 -13.32 -13.33
C LEU A 508 -16.51 -12.49 -13.02
N ASP A 509 -16.09 -12.45 -11.76
CA ASP A 509 -14.90 -11.71 -11.29
C ASP A 509 -13.78 -12.66 -10.80
N ASN A 510 -12.60 -12.13 -10.50
CA ASN A 510 -11.41 -12.84 -10.00
C ASN A 510 -10.89 -13.94 -10.95
N GLY A 511 -11.09 -13.75 -12.26
CA GLY A 511 -10.65 -14.69 -13.28
C GLY A 511 -11.48 -15.97 -13.37
N LEU A 512 -12.66 -16.00 -12.73
CA LEU A 512 -13.64 -17.07 -12.93
C LEU A 512 -14.12 -17.09 -14.37
N THR A 513 -14.27 -18.29 -14.92
CA THR A 513 -14.84 -18.51 -16.24
C THR A 513 -16.08 -19.40 -16.14
N PHE A 514 -16.92 -19.41 -17.17
CA PHE A 514 -18.07 -20.32 -17.24
C PHE A 514 -17.68 -21.80 -17.04
N GLN A 515 -16.44 -22.19 -17.38
CA GLN A 515 -15.94 -23.56 -17.21
C GLN A 515 -15.70 -23.93 -15.74
N ASP A 516 -15.53 -22.93 -14.88
CA ASP A 516 -15.31 -23.12 -13.45
C ASP A 516 -16.62 -23.32 -12.69
N LEU A 517 -17.77 -23.24 -13.38
CA LEU A 517 -19.09 -23.34 -12.79
C LEU A 517 -19.74 -24.71 -12.99
N ALA A 518 -20.46 -25.16 -11.95
CA ALA A 518 -21.39 -26.26 -11.98
C ALA A 518 -22.82 -25.73 -11.76
N ILE A 519 -23.73 -26.04 -12.69
CA ILE A 519 -25.11 -25.54 -12.68
C ILE A 519 -26.06 -26.70 -12.36
N ASP A 520 -26.69 -26.65 -11.19
CA ASP A 520 -27.57 -27.70 -10.68
C ASP A 520 -29.01 -27.21 -10.49
N ARG A 521 -29.97 -27.88 -11.12
CA ARG A 521 -31.39 -27.60 -10.88
C ARG A 521 -31.91 -28.34 -9.66
N THR A 522 -32.58 -27.61 -8.78
CA THR A 522 -33.21 -28.13 -7.58
C THR A 522 -34.70 -27.77 -7.51
N ALA A 523 -35.41 -28.22 -6.48
CA ALA A 523 -36.80 -27.86 -6.26
C ALA A 523 -36.98 -26.39 -5.82
N THR A 524 -35.92 -25.75 -5.32
CA THR A 524 -35.94 -24.38 -4.78
C THR A 524 -35.36 -23.35 -5.73
N GLY A 525 -34.78 -23.77 -6.86
CA GLY A 525 -34.14 -22.89 -7.84
C GLY A 525 -32.99 -23.57 -8.59
N THR A 526 -32.32 -22.80 -9.45
CA THR A 526 -31.10 -23.23 -10.13
C THR A 526 -29.88 -22.74 -9.34
N LEU A 527 -29.03 -23.65 -8.88
CA LEU A 527 -27.81 -23.34 -8.15
C LEU A 527 -26.66 -23.11 -9.14
N LEU A 528 -25.98 -21.99 -8.99
CA LEU A 528 -24.70 -21.69 -9.62
C LEU A 528 -23.59 -21.96 -8.59
N LYS A 529 -22.72 -22.94 -8.87
CA LYS A 529 -21.70 -23.39 -7.92
C LYS A 529 -20.31 -23.35 -8.53
N LEU A 530 -19.28 -23.26 -7.69
CA LEU A 530 -17.90 -23.52 -8.11
C LEU A 530 -17.66 -25.02 -8.27
N ALA A 531 -17.27 -25.45 -9.46
CA ALA A 531 -17.01 -26.86 -9.76
C ALA A 531 -15.86 -27.46 -8.93
N SER A 532 -14.90 -26.62 -8.50
CA SER A 532 -13.72 -27.04 -7.73
C SER A 532 -14.01 -27.36 -6.27
N THR A 533 -15.02 -26.72 -5.68
CA THR A 533 -15.31 -26.78 -4.23
C THR A 533 -16.75 -27.15 -3.90
N ASP A 534 -17.63 -27.21 -4.90
CA ASP A 534 -19.08 -27.38 -4.77
C ASP A 534 -19.77 -26.24 -3.98
N ARG A 535 -19.07 -25.13 -3.73
CA ARG A 535 -19.61 -23.95 -3.06
C ARG A 535 -20.67 -23.28 -3.94
N VAL A 536 -21.83 -23.00 -3.36
CA VAL A 536 -22.89 -22.22 -4.01
C VAL A 536 -22.49 -20.74 -4.04
N LEU A 537 -22.57 -20.13 -5.23
CA LEU A 537 -22.39 -18.69 -5.43
C LEU A 537 -23.74 -17.98 -5.40
N ALA A 538 -24.71 -18.52 -6.15
CA ALA A 538 -26.05 -17.97 -6.18
C ALA A 538 -27.11 -19.05 -6.42
N THR A 539 -28.32 -18.80 -5.93
CA THR A 539 -29.54 -19.54 -6.22
C THR A 539 -30.46 -18.65 -7.04
N VAL A 540 -30.76 -19.06 -8.28
CA VAL A 540 -31.65 -18.33 -9.16
C VAL A 540 -33.06 -18.93 -9.08
N ALA A 541 -34.02 -18.13 -8.63
CA ALA A 541 -35.42 -18.54 -8.51
C ALA A 541 -36.15 -18.43 -9.86
N GLY A 542 -37.33 -19.04 -9.96
CA GLY A 542 -38.28 -18.78 -11.06
C GLY A 542 -37.90 -19.23 -12.49
N LEU A 543 -36.67 -19.68 -12.74
CA LEU A 543 -36.17 -19.97 -14.09
C LEU A 543 -36.95 -21.07 -14.84
N ASN A 544 -37.53 -20.69 -15.99
CA ASN A 544 -38.18 -21.59 -16.94
C ASN A 544 -37.29 -21.96 -18.15
N GLY A 545 -35.99 -22.11 -17.94
CA GLY A 545 -35.04 -22.41 -19.00
C GLY A 545 -33.65 -22.75 -18.47
N THR A 546 -32.72 -23.05 -19.38
CA THR A 546 -31.35 -23.49 -19.03
C THR A 546 -30.39 -22.32 -19.19
N ILE A 547 -29.66 -22.01 -18.14
CA ILE A 547 -28.56 -21.06 -18.18
C ILE A 547 -27.44 -21.64 -19.06
N THR A 548 -26.92 -20.82 -19.97
CA THR A 548 -25.86 -21.15 -20.91
C THR A 548 -24.69 -20.18 -20.79
N ALA A 549 -23.58 -20.47 -21.46
CA ALA A 549 -22.43 -19.56 -21.49
C ALA A 549 -22.75 -18.16 -22.05
N ALA A 550 -23.84 -17.99 -22.81
CA ALA A 550 -24.25 -16.69 -23.35
C ALA A 550 -24.96 -15.80 -22.31
N ASP A 551 -25.33 -16.38 -21.17
CA ASP A 551 -25.92 -15.67 -20.03
C ASP A 551 -24.83 -15.15 -19.07
N PHE A 552 -23.56 -15.29 -19.42
CA PHE A 552 -22.41 -14.78 -18.66
C PHE A 552 -21.61 -13.79 -19.49
N VAL A 553 -20.97 -12.83 -18.81
CA VAL A 553 -20.01 -11.88 -19.40
C VAL A 553 -18.67 -11.88 -18.69
#